data_AF-A0A8T7D3Q3-F1
#
_entry.id   AF-A0A8T7D3Q3-F1
#
_cell.length_a   1.000
_cell.length_b   1.000
_cell.length_c   1.000
_cell.angle_alpha   90.00
_cell.angle_beta   90.00
_cell.angle_gamma   90.00
#
_symmetry.space_group_name_H-M   'P 1'
#
loop_
_entity.id
_entity.type
_entity.pdbx_description
1 polymer ?
#
loop_
_entity_poly.entity_id
_entity_poly.type
_entity_poly.pdbx_seq_one_letter_code
_entity_poly.pdbx_strand_id
1 'polypeptide(L)'
;MDTITMIVGGALVLLVTGFTLRLSYTILTNLINGRKFHHKLEQEFSRLRLSNMLAALGISKKDYIYQNSVKDINQQMQNCSDCSNTDECDEKLADSKIDITDIEFCNNEADLKELKRQQAHALAE
;
A
#
# COMPACT_ATOMS: atom_id res chain seq x y z
N MET A 1 -25.00 -17.30 -48.86
CA MET A 1 -24.72 -16.27 -47.86
C MET A 1 -24.87 -14.94 -48.56
N ASP A 2 -25.85 -14.14 -48.16
CA ASP A 2 -26.09 -12.86 -48.80
C ASP A 2 -24.94 -11.90 -48.52
N THR A 3 -24.60 -11.08 -49.51
CA THR A 3 -23.51 -10.09 -49.45
C THR A 3 -23.67 -9.17 -48.23
N ILE A 4 -24.92 -8.88 -47.85
CA ILE A 4 -25.28 -8.11 -46.66
C ILE A 4 -24.82 -8.83 -45.39
N THR A 5 -25.04 -10.14 -45.28
CA THR A 5 -24.63 -10.94 -44.11
C THR A 5 -23.11 -10.95 -43.95
N MET A 6 -22.35 -11.01 -45.05
CA MET A 6 -20.88 -10.92 -45.00
C MET A 6 -20.39 -9.55 -44.53
N ILE A 7 -21.01 -8.47 -45.03
CA ILE A 7 -20.65 -7.09 -44.64
C ILE A 7 -20.95 -6.86 -43.15
N VAL A 8 -22.14 -7.24 -42.70
CA VAL A 8 -22.56 -7.10 -41.30
C VAL A 8 -21.68 -7.94 -40.37
N GLY A 9 -21.37 -9.19 -40.76
CA GLY A 9 -20.48 -10.07 -40.00
C GLY A 9 -19.07 -9.50 -39.87
N GLY A 10 -18.50 -8.99 -40.96
CA GLY A 10 -17.17 -8.36 -40.96
C GLY A 10 -17.12 -7.12 -40.07
N ALA A 11 -18.15 -6.26 -40.15
CA ALA A 11 -18.26 -5.07 -39.29
C ALA A 11 -18.36 -5.46 -37.81
N LEU A 12 -19.14 -6.48 -37.47
CA LEU A 12 -19.27 -6.98 -36.11
C LEU A 12 -17.92 -7.49 -35.56
N VAL A 13 -17.19 -8.28 -36.34
CA VAL A 13 -15.87 -8.81 -35.94
C VAL A 13 -14.88 -7.67 -35.68
N LEU A 14 -14.86 -6.64 -36.53
CA LEU A 14 -13.99 -5.47 -36.32
C LEU A 14 -14.35 -4.71 -35.04
N LEU A 15 -15.65 -4.52 -34.76
CA LEU A 15 -16.11 -3.86 -33.54
C LEU A 15 -15.74 -4.64 -32.28
N VAL A 16 -15.97 -5.96 -32.28
CA VAL A 16 -15.63 -6.83 -31.14
C VAL A 16 -14.12 -6.87 -30.91
N THR A 17 -13.33 -6.96 -31.98
CA THR A 17 -11.87 -6.94 -31.89
C THR A 17 -11.36 -5.60 -31.34
N GLY A 18 -11.90 -4.48 -31.84
CA GLY A 18 -11.55 -3.16 -31.32
C GLY A 18 -11.92 -2.98 -29.84
N PHE A 19 -13.09 -3.48 -29.44
CA PHE A 19 -13.55 -3.42 -28.05
C PHE A 19 -12.67 -4.26 -27.12
N THR A 20 -12.38 -5.51 -27.49
CA THR A 20 -11.53 -6.41 -26.69
C THR A 20 -10.11 -5.85 -26.53
N LEU A 21 -9.49 -5.33 -27.59
CA LEU A 21 -8.18 -4.69 -27.50
C LEU A 21 -8.17 -3.49 -26.57
N ARG A 22 -9.19 -2.62 -26.63
CA ARG A 22 -9.31 -1.49 -25.71
C ARG A 22 -9.48 -1.94 -24.27
N LEU A 23 -10.32 -2.93 -24.02
CA LEU A 23 -10.57 -3.44 -22.68
C LEU A 23 -9.30 -4.04 -22.07
N SER A 24 -8.58 -4.89 -22.83
CA SER A 24 -7.29 -5.43 -22.41
C SER A 24 -6.26 -4.33 -22.13
N TYR A 25 -6.19 -3.30 -22.97
CA TYR A 25 -5.30 -2.16 -22.76
C TYR A 25 -5.62 -1.39 -21.47
N THR A 26 -6.90 -1.12 -21.21
CA THR A 26 -7.34 -0.44 -19.98
C THR A 26 -7.03 -1.27 -18.73
N ILE A 27 -7.23 -2.59 -18.78
CA ILE A 27 -6.87 -3.47 -17.66
C ILE A 27 -5.36 -3.45 -17.42
N LEU A 28 -4.54 -3.57 -18.47
CA LEU A 28 -3.08 -3.52 -18.33
C LEU A 28 -2.60 -2.19 -17.74
N THR A 29 -3.12 -1.07 -18.25
CA THR A 29 -2.72 0.27 -17.77
C THR A 29 -3.16 0.49 -16.33
N ASN A 30 -4.36 0.05 -15.94
CA ASN A 30 -4.80 0.09 -14.54
C ASN A 30 -3.90 -0.75 -13.62
N LEU A 31 -3.52 -1.97 -14.03
CA LEU A 31 -2.61 -2.82 -13.27
C LEU A 31 -1.20 -2.20 -13.13
N ILE A 32 -0.68 -1.60 -14.21
CA ILE A 32 0.61 -0.91 -14.19
C ILE A 32 0.54 0.31 -13.27
N ASN A 33 -0.53 1.10 -13.36
CA ASN A 33 -0.73 2.28 -12.52
C ASN A 33 -0.88 1.88 -11.05
N GLY A 34 -1.59 0.80 -10.74
CA GLY A 34 -1.70 0.26 -9.39
C GLY A 34 -0.34 -0.16 -8.83
N ARG A 35 0.46 -0.91 -9.61
CA ARG A 35 1.84 -1.27 -9.19
C ARG A 35 2.72 -0.04 -8.98
N LYS A 36 2.66 0.92 -9.90
CA LYS A 36 3.43 2.17 -9.81
C LYS A 36 3.03 2.99 -8.59
N PHE A 37 1.75 3.00 -8.24
CA PHE A 37 1.24 3.65 -7.03
C PHE A 37 1.82 3.00 -5.78
N HIS A 38 1.72 1.67 -5.64
CA HIS A 38 2.29 0.96 -4.48
C HIS A 38 3.80 1.13 -4.38
N HIS A 39 4.53 1.10 -5.50
CA HIS A 39 5.99 1.33 -5.49
C HIS A 39 6.36 2.75 -5.02
N LYS A 40 5.61 3.77 -5.46
CA LYS A 40 5.83 5.14 -4.98
C LYS A 40 5.51 5.25 -3.49
N LEU A 41 4.39 4.68 -3.05
CA LEU A 41 3.99 4.67 -1.65
C LEU A 41 5.06 4.00 -0.78
N GLU A 42 5.57 2.84 -1.20
CA GLU A 42 6.63 2.12 -0.50
C GLU A 42 7.93 2.94 -0.43
N GLN A 43 8.27 3.65 -1.50
CA GLN A 43 9.44 4.52 -1.56
C GLN A 43 9.30 5.75 -0.65
N GLU A 44 8.16 6.45 -0.68
CA GLU A 44 7.89 7.58 0.19
C GLU A 44 7.87 7.14 1.66
N PHE A 45 7.18 6.03 1.94
CA PHE A 45 7.13 5.43 3.26
C PHE A 45 8.54 5.04 3.76
N SER A 46 9.40 4.50 2.89
CA SER A 46 10.78 4.13 3.25
C SER A 46 11.68 5.26 3.71
N ARG A 47 11.32 6.51 3.41
CA ARG A 47 12.07 7.69 3.81
C ARG A 47 11.66 8.22 5.19
N LEU A 48 10.56 7.74 5.74
CA LEU A 48 10.04 8.18 7.02
C LEU A 48 10.61 7.35 8.17
N ARG A 49 10.75 7.98 9.34
CA ARG A 49 11.12 7.30 10.60
C ARG A 49 10.16 6.17 10.96
N LEU A 50 8.88 6.32 10.59
CA LEU A 50 7.86 5.29 10.72
C LEU A 50 8.28 3.94 10.09
N SER A 51 9.01 3.95 8.98
CA SER A 51 9.52 2.72 8.36
C SER A 51 10.52 1.98 9.25
N ASN A 52 11.41 2.73 9.92
CA ASN A 52 12.40 2.15 10.83
C ASN A 52 11.73 1.66 12.11
N MET A 53 10.71 2.39 12.57
CA MET A 53 9.92 2.04 13.74
C MET A 53 9.11 0.76 13.55
N LEU A 54 8.47 0.56 12.39
CA LEU A 54 7.84 -0.72 12.06
C LEU A 54 8.84 -1.86 12.12
N ALA A 55 10.02 -1.69 11.53
CA ALA A 55 11.06 -2.70 11.54
C ALA A 55 11.55 -3.02 12.96
N ALA A 56 11.74 -2.00 13.80
CA ALA A 56 12.15 -2.16 15.20
C ALA A 56 11.08 -2.87 16.06
N LEU A 57 9.80 -2.67 15.75
CA LEU A 57 8.66 -3.38 16.35
C LEU A 57 8.44 -4.79 15.80
N GLY A 58 9.21 -5.20 14.78
CA GLY A 58 9.05 -6.49 14.10
C GLY A 58 7.90 -6.55 13.10
N ILE A 59 7.31 -5.42 12.75
CA ILE A 59 6.21 -5.31 11.78
C ILE A 59 6.82 -5.18 10.37
N SER A 60 6.52 -6.14 9.50
CA SER A 60 6.90 -6.08 8.09
C SER A 60 6.24 -4.90 7.39
N LYS A 61 7.05 -4.06 6.71
CA LYS A 61 6.54 -2.96 5.86
C LYS A 61 5.53 -3.45 4.84
N LYS A 62 5.80 -4.62 4.25
CA LYS A 62 4.91 -5.20 3.24
C LYS A 62 3.55 -5.49 3.87
N ASP A 63 3.54 -6.18 4.99
CA ASP A 63 2.29 -6.54 5.68
C ASP A 63 1.53 -5.30 6.12
N TYR A 64 2.23 -4.29 6.60
CA TYR A 64 1.66 -2.98 6.90
C TYR A 64 0.98 -2.33 5.67
N ILE A 65 1.68 -2.25 4.52
CA ILE A 65 1.13 -1.62 3.30
C ILE A 65 -0.06 -2.41 2.74
N TYR A 66 -0.06 -3.75 2.86
CA TYR A 66 -1.11 -4.59 2.30
C TYR A 66 -2.32 -4.76 3.22
N GLN A 67 -2.15 -4.67 4.54
CA GLN A 67 -3.25 -4.85 5.51
C GLN A 67 -3.98 -3.53 5.81
N ASN A 68 -3.33 -2.38 5.63
CA ASN A 68 -3.94 -1.08 5.88
C ASN A 68 -4.54 -0.47 4.61
N SER A 69 -5.57 0.35 4.78
CA SER A 69 -6.08 1.13 3.66
C SER A 69 -5.07 2.23 3.27
N VAL A 70 -5.05 2.59 1.99
CA VAL A 70 -4.21 3.69 1.49
C VAL A 70 -4.47 5.00 2.24
N LYS A 71 -5.72 5.22 2.67
CA LYS A 71 -6.10 6.39 3.46
C LYS A 71 -5.39 6.39 4.82
N ASP A 72 -5.40 5.25 5.51
CA ASP A 72 -4.80 5.12 6.84
C ASP A 72 -3.27 5.23 6.76
N ILE A 73 -2.66 4.62 5.74
CA ILE A 73 -1.22 4.76 5.47
C ILE A 73 -0.85 6.22 5.27
N ASN A 74 -1.58 6.95 4.42
CA ASN A 74 -1.32 8.37 4.19
C ASN A 74 -1.50 9.21 5.45
N GLN A 75 -2.53 8.93 6.26
CA GLN A 75 -2.74 9.61 7.53
C GLN A 75 -1.57 9.37 8.49
N GLN A 76 -1.13 8.12 8.64
CA GLN A 76 -0.02 7.77 9.53
C GLN A 76 1.31 8.33 9.03
N MET A 77 1.52 8.40 7.71
CA MET A 77 2.66 9.09 7.10
C MET A 77 2.66 10.58 7.41
N GLN A 78 1.50 11.26 7.33
CA GLN A 78 1.35 12.66 7.71
C GLN A 78 1.61 12.86 9.20
N ASN A 79 0.98 12.06 10.07
CA ASN A 79 1.20 12.11 11.53
C ASN A 79 2.69 11.95 11.89
N CYS A 80 3.42 11.09 11.16
CA CYS A 80 4.86 10.92 11.34
C CYS A 80 5.66 12.11 10.80
N SER A 81 5.28 12.66 9.65
CA SER A 81 5.95 13.80 9.02
C SER A 81 5.79 15.08 9.86
N ASP A 82 4.63 15.24 10.49
CA ASP A 82 4.28 16.41 11.31
C ASP A 82 4.71 16.21 12.79
N CYS A 83 5.33 15.08 13.12
CA CYS A 83 5.77 14.78 14.47
C CYS A 83 6.97 15.65 14.88
N SER A 84 6.86 16.31 16.03
CA SER A 84 7.93 17.13 16.64
C SER A 84 8.90 16.31 17.50
N ASN A 85 8.53 15.09 17.91
CA ASN A 85 9.29 14.28 18.86
C ASN A 85 10.39 13.47 18.14
N THR A 86 11.09 14.08 17.17
CA THR A 86 12.04 13.36 16.31
C THR A 86 13.28 12.89 17.05
N ASP A 87 13.75 13.67 18.02
CA ASP A 87 14.97 13.35 18.78
C ASP A 87 14.75 12.13 19.68
N GLU A 88 13.62 12.08 20.40
CA GLU A 88 13.21 10.93 21.21
C GLU A 88 12.98 9.69 20.33
N CYS A 89 12.39 9.88 19.14
CA CYS A 89 12.23 8.79 18.17
C CYS A 89 13.58 8.21 17.74
N ASP A 90 14.53 9.06 17.37
CA ASP A 90 15.85 8.62 16.88
C ASP A 90 16.68 7.99 18.01
N GLU A 91 16.56 8.48 19.25
CA GLU A 91 17.17 7.88 20.44
C GLU A 91 16.63 6.46 20.68
N LYS A 92 15.30 6.30 20.69
CA LYS A 92 14.66 5.00 20.92
C LYS A 92 14.96 3.99 19.80
N LEU A 93 15.04 4.45 18.56
CA LEU A 93 15.37 3.59 17.41
C LEU A 93 16.84 3.16 17.38
N ALA A 94 17.73 3.81 18.14
CA ALA A 94 19.12 3.38 18.25
C ALA A 94 19.25 2.05 19.02
N ASP A 95 18.39 1.81 20.00
CA ASP A 95 18.23 0.50 20.63
C ASP A 95 17.45 -0.40 19.67
N SER A 96 18.15 -1.34 19.02
CA SER A 96 17.68 -2.07 17.83
C SER A 96 16.39 -2.91 17.99
N LYS A 97 15.79 -2.93 19.18
CA LYS A 97 14.47 -3.49 19.46
C LYS A 97 13.77 -2.63 20.50
N ILE A 98 12.65 -2.03 20.10
CA ILE A 98 11.75 -1.27 20.98
C ILE A 98 10.48 -2.10 21.23
N ASP A 99 9.91 -2.01 22.43
CA ASP A 99 8.57 -2.56 22.65
C ASP A 99 7.48 -1.55 22.28
N ILE A 100 6.25 -2.03 22.11
CA ILE A 100 5.09 -1.19 21.82
C ILE A 100 4.71 -0.29 23.01
N THR A 101 5.18 -0.59 24.22
CA THR A 101 5.04 0.31 25.37
C THR A 101 6.03 1.48 25.33
N ASP A 102 7.12 1.38 24.57
CA ASP A 102 8.18 2.39 24.56
C ASP A 102 7.91 3.53 23.58
N ILE A 103 6.73 3.54 22.94
CA ILE A 103 6.41 4.40 21.81
C ILE A 103 5.29 5.41 22.11
N GLU A 104 5.04 5.71 23.38
CA GLU A 104 4.03 6.70 23.82
C GLU A 104 4.29 8.11 23.25
N PHE A 105 5.54 8.42 22.91
CA PHE A 105 5.92 9.68 22.25
C PHE A 105 5.45 9.76 20.79
N CYS A 106 5.03 8.64 20.18
CA CYS A 106 4.73 8.56 18.76
C CYS A 106 3.26 8.89 18.48
N ASN A 107 3.03 9.81 17.56
CA ASN A 107 1.67 10.18 17.13
C ASN A 107 0.88 9.03 16.48
N ASN A 108 1.56 7.94 16.09
CA ASN A 108 0.94 6.74 15.52
C ASN A 108 0.85 5.57 16.53
N GLU A 109 1.08 5.81 17.82
CA GLU A 109 1.09 4.77 18.86
C GLU A 109 -0.15 3.88 18.84
N ALA A 110 -1.35 4.49 18.79
CA ALA A 110 -2.62 3.76 18.80
C ALA A 110 -2.75 2.82 17.59
N ASP A 111 -2.42 3.31 16.40
CA ASP A 111 -2.45 2.53 15.17
C ASP A 111 -1.42 1.38 15.21
N LEU A 112 -0.21 1.65 15.67
CA LEU A 112 0.87 0.65 15.79
C LEU A 112 0.52 -0.44 16.81
N LYS A 113 -0.13 -0.08 17.92
CA LYS A 113 -0.64 -1.03 18.92
C LYS A 113 -1.67 -1.99 18.32
N GLU A 114 -2.62 -1.44 17.56
CA GLU A 114 -3.66 -2.24 16.90
C GLU A 114 -3.04 -3.19 15.86
N LEU A 115 -2.07 -2.72 15.06
CA LEU A 115 -1.39 -3.56 14.08
C LEU A 115 -0.61 -4.72 14.70
N LYS A 116 0.11 -4.47 15.80
CA LYS A 116 0.83 -5.52 16.53
C LYS A 116 -0.15 -6.56 17.10
N ARG A 117 -1.33 -6.11 17.57
CA ARG A 117 -2.40 -6.98 18.05
C ARG A 117 -2.98 -7.84 16.92
N GLN A 118 -3.26 -7.26 15.76
CA GLN A 118 -3.80 -7.98 14.60
C GLN A 118 -2.82 -9.06 14.09
N GLN A 119 -1.52 -8.76 14.05
CA GLN A 119 -0.51 -9.76 13.72
C GLN A 119 -0.44 -10.91 14.73
N ALA A 120 -0.52 -10.60 16.03
CA ALA A 120 -0.53 -11.62 17.06
C ALA A 120 -1.75 -12.55 16.95
N HIS A 121 -2.92 -12.03 16.58
CA HIS A 121 -4.10 -12.84 16.32
C HIS A 121 -3.96 -13.71 15.06
N ALA A 122 -3.47 -13.14 13.95
CA ALA A 122 -3.28 -13.88 12.70
C ALA A 122 -2.24 -15.00 12.79
N LEU A 123 -1.29 -14.93 13.73
CA LEU A 123 -0.28 -15.97 13.96
C LEU A 123 -0.76 -17.09 14.90
N ALA A 124 -1.90 -16.89 15.58
CA ALA A 124 -2.49 -17.83 16.52
C ALA A 124 -3.57 -18.73 15.89
N GLU A 125 -3.95 -18.45 14.64
CA GLU A 125 -4.86 -19.24 13.80
C GLU A 125 -4.08 -20.15 12.83
#